data_AF-A0A8T4Y2L0-F1
#
_entry.id   AF-A0A8T4Y2L0-F1
#
_cell.length_a   1.000
_cell.length_b   1.000
_cell.length_c   1.000
_cell.angle_alpha   90.00
_cell.angle_beta   90.00
_cell.angle_gamma   90.00
#
_symmetry.space_group_name_H-M   'P 1'
#
loop_
_entity.id
_entity.type
_entity.pdbx_description
1 polymer ?
#
loop_
_entity_poly.entity_id
_entity_poly.type
_entity_poly.pdbx_seq_one_letter_code
_entity_poly.pdbx_strand_id
1 'polypeptide(L)' 'MPYCQKCGAKLDEGDKFCYACGAPVAKVVKEEFIVSANNLIEKVKELLHVFTFHEKF' A
#
# COMPACT_ATOMS: atom_id res chain seq x y z
N MET A 1 15.63 19.26 -18.67
CA MET A 1 16.53 18.93 -17.54
C MET A 1 15.75 18.89 -16.23
N PRO A 2 15.37 17.69 -15.77
CA PRO A 2 14.68 17.52 -14.49
C PRO A 2 15.62 17.81 -13.31
N TYR A 3 15.02 18.21 -12.19
CA TYR A 3 15.72 18.38 -10.91
C TYR A 3 15.07 17.49 -9.86
N CYS A 4 15.87 16.95 -8.94
CA CYS A 4 15.37 16.13 -7.87
C CYS A 4 14.47 16.95 -6.93
N GLN A 5 13.21 16.52 -6.76
CA GLN A 5 12.27 17.22 -5.89
C GLN A 5 12.63 17.16 -4.39
N LYS A 6 13.52 16.25 -3.99
CA LYS A 6 13.95 16.09 -2.59
C LYS A 6 15.16 16.94 -2.24
N CYS A 7 16.16 17.02 -3.12
CA CYS A 7 17.45 17.66 -2.80
C CYS A 7 17.90 18.73 -3.80
N GLY A 8 17.18 18.94 -4.91
CA GLY A 8 17.51 19.95 -5.91
C GLY A 8 18.69 19.61 -6.84
N ALA A 9 19.25 18.39 -6.75
CA ALA A 9 20.30 17.96 -7.67
C ALA A 9 19.77 17.91 -9.12
N LYS A 10 20.61 18.28 -10.08
CA LYS A 10 20.30 18.21 -11.51
C LYS A 10 20.29 16.74 -11.93
N LEU A 11 19.27 16.30 -12.65
CA LEU A 11 19.12 14.92 -13.09
C LEU A 11 19.19 14.83 -14.62
N ASP A 12 19.64 13.67 -15.10
CA ASP A 12 19.64 13.35 -16.52
C ASP A 12 18.29 12.77 -16.98
N GLU A 13 18.03 12.86 -18.28
CA GLU A 13 16.80 12.34 -18.86
C GLU A 13 16.84 10.80 -18.84
N GLY A 14 16.02 10.20 -17.97
CA GLY A 14 15.94 8.75 -17.80
C GLY A 14 16.39 8.24 -16.43
N ASP A 15 16.92 9.10 -15.56
CA ASP A 15 17.27 8.72 -14.20
C ASP A 15 16.04 8.19 -13.43
N LYS A 16 16.12 6.95 -12.94
CA LYS A 16 15.08 6.35 -12.09
C LYS A 16 15.20 6.82 -10.64
N PHE A 17 16.41 7.11 -10.20
CA PHE A 17 16.76 7.53 -8.85
C PHE A 17 17.77 8.68 -8.89
N CYS A 18 17.70 9.57 -7.91
CA CYS A 18 18.65 10.66 -7.77
C CYS A 18 20.00 10.13 -7.26
N TYR A 19 21.07 10.32 -8.05
CA TYR A 19 22.43 9.89 -7.68
C TYR A 19 22.94 10.57 -6.40
N ALA A 20 22.43 11.77 -6.07
CA ALA A 20 22.91 12.55 -4.94
C ALA A 20 22.24 12.17 -3.60
N CYS A 21 20.97 11.75 -3.60
CA CYS A 21 20.22 11.50 -2.37
C CYS A 21 19.42 10.18 -2.33
N GLY A 22 19.43 9.41 -3.43
CA GLY A 22 18.74 8.12 -3.56
C GLY A 22 17.22 8.20 -3.73
N ALA A 23 16.62 9.40 -3.78
CA ALA A 23 15.17 9.54 -3.95
C ALA A 23 14.73 9.07 -5.36
N PRO A 24 13.61 8.35 -5.50
CA PRO A 24 13.07 8.01 -6.81
C PRO A 24 12.65 9.28 -7.55
N VAL A 25 12.95 9.34 -8.86
CA VAL A 25 12.63 10.47 -9.73
C VAL A 25 11.20 10.37 -10.25
N ALA A 26 10.74 9.14 -10.49
CA ALA A 26 9.36 8.87 -10.88
C ALA A 26 8.44 8.96 -9.65
N LYS A 27 7.37 9.75 -9.75
CA LYS A 27 6.24 9.65 -8.83
C LYS A 27 5.60 8.29 -9.07
N VAL A 28 5.80 7.37 -8.12
CA VAL A 28 4.99 6.15 -8.05
C VAL A 28 3.54 6.61 -7.97
N VAL A 29 2.76 6.37 -9.03
CA VAL A 29 1.32 6.50 -8.96
C VAL A 29 0.91 5.43 -7.97
N LYS A 30 0.69 5.84 -6.71
CA LYS A 30 0.09 4.96 -5.73
C LYS A 30 -1.35 4.77 -6.17
N GLU A 31 -1.62 3.71 -6.93
CA GLU A 31 -2.94 3.12 -6.93
C GLU A 31 -3.16 2.58 -5.51
N GLU A 32 -3.70 3.45 -4.64
CA GLU A 32 -4.33 3.03 -3.39
C GLU A 32 -5.56 2.20 -3.75
N PHE A 33 -5.32 0.93 -4.04
CA PHE A 33 -6.39 -0.05 -4.14
C PHE A 33 -6.85 -0.35 -2.71
N ILE A 34 -7.90 0.34 -2.28
CA ILE A 34 -8.58 0.07 -1.01
C ILE A 34 -9.23 -1.31 -1.12
N VAL A 35 -8.51 -2.37 -0.76
CA VAL A 35 -9.13 -3.70 -0.61
C VAL A 35 -9.91 -3.70 0.70
N SER A 36 -11.23 -3.64 0.62
CA SER A 36 -12.10 -3.73 1.79
C SER A 36 -12.01 -5.14 2.39
N ALA A 37 -11.57 -5.24 3.65
CA ALA A 37 -11.32 -6.49 4.37
C ALA A 37 -12.58 -7.31 4.74
N ASN A 38 -13.75 -6.93 4.22
CA ASN A 38 -15.04 -7.46 4.66
C ASN A 38 -15.29 -8.91 4.21
N ASN A 39 -14.56 -9.40 3.20
CA ASN A 39 -14.77 -10.75 2.66
C ASN A 39 -14.17 -11.89 3.50
N LEU A 40 -13.22 -11.61 4.42
CA LEU A 40 -12.64 -12.66 5.28
C LEU A 40 -13.53 -12.97 6.50
N ILE A 41 -14.24 -11.96 7.01
CA ILE A 41 -15.01 -12.06 8.26
C ILE A 41 -16.19 -13.01 8.08
N GLU A 42 -16.89 -12.93 6.94
CA GLU A 42 -18.03 -13.82 6.65
C GLU A 42 -17.57 -15.27 6.49
N LYS A 43 -16.41 -15.51 5.87
CA LYS A 43 -15.81 -16.85 5.71
C LYS A 43 -15.39 -17.45 7.05
N VAL A 44 -14.84 -16.63 7.95
CA VAL A 44 -14.47 -17.06 9.31
C VAL A 44 -15.71 -17.37 10.13
N LYS A 45 -16.80 -16.60 10.00
CA LYS A 45 -18.09 -16.90 10.66
C LYS A 45 -18.73 -18.21 10.14
N GLU A 46 -18.66 -18.50 8.84
CA GLU A 46 -19.12 -19.78 8.27
C GLU A 46 -18.32 -20.97 8.81
N LEU A 47 -17.00 -20.83 8.94
CA LEU A 47 -16.13 -21.87 9.49
C LEU A 47 -16.27 -22.01 11.02
N LEU A 48 -16.68 -20.96 11.71
CA LEU A 48 -16.96 -20.91 13.15
C LEU A 48 -18.45 -21.14 13.46
N HIS A 49 -19.14 -22.03 12.75
CA HIS A 49 -20.41 -22.62 13.19
C HIS A 49 -20.24 -23.53 14.43
N VAL A 50 -19.38 -23.15 15.37
CA VAL A 50 -19.11 -23.85 16.62
C VAL A 50 -19.14 -22.80 17.74
N PHE A 51 -20.19 -22.91 18.57
CA PHE A 51 -20.35 -22.27 19.88
C PHE A 51 -20.93 -20.85 19.96
N THR A 52 -22.10 -20.60 19.35
CA THR A 52 -23.11 -19.71 19.96
C THR A 52 -24.35 -20.51 20.31
N PHE A 53 -24.19 -21.44 21.25
CA PHE A 53 -25.31 -22.10 21.91
C PHE A 53 -25.04 -22.19 23.42
N HIS A 54 -25.00 -21.05 24.12
CA HIS A 54 -25.48 -20.96 25.50
C HIS A 54 -25.55 -19.51 26.03
N GLU A 55 -26.51 -18.72 25.56
CA GLU A 55 -27.06 -17.60 26.36
C GLU A 55 -28.46 -17.98 26.85
N LYS A 56 -28.56 -19.11 27.58
CA LYS A 56 -29.75 -19.47 28.35
C LYS A 56 -29.40 -20.50 29.43
N PHE A 57 -28.77 -20.05 30.52
CA PHE A 57 -29.08 -20.42 31.91
C PHE A 57 -28.36 -19.47 32.86
#